data_AF-A0A822C5E7-F1
#
_entry.id   AF-A0A822C5E7-F1
#
_cell.length_a   1.000
_cell.length_b   1.000
_cell.length_c   1.000
_cell.angle_alpha   90.00
_cell.angle_beta   90.00
_cell.angle_gamma   90.00
#
_symmetry.space_group_name_H-M   'P 1'
#
loop_
_entity.id
_entity.type
_entity.pdbx_description
1 polymer ?
#
loop_
_entity_poly.entity_id
_entity_poly.type
_entity_poly.pdbx_seq_one_letter_code
_entity_poly.pdbx_strand_id
1 'polypeptide(L)'
;MVETAHTHFDRTADKQVMKFMNQNIKFDENSLSHEFIINFIETLPAESIPDSIKYASFTCLCNIPSVYIQTRVKFLYLFNIFLQRTLPDIDFSVTSGIGFIVDRIRSVRHYILFVIKFEIFNTALTRTAVNLESSEVNIKFDIVKASVAEHQEDTMFYQAYKQLKSDASRIFRRMEGEQVWKATYVGMFSNDQGGPYRDSITRICTELCSTRLPLFILCPNERTNNGLNRDRWIPNVFPPNQSIPIDIKNQYRFVGQLMGMAIRTKQYLDVRFPILLWKQLIHEEVTIEDIEAIDISSFAIINEMEENIRKVKSLNECGESGVNNNCDYLFSSIMTELTYDVVSSTGQIYELISGGFHIRITAPNFEDYCMHYRQYRINEFYRQIEFIRQGLYSVGPWA
;
A
#
# COMPACT_ATOMS: atom_id res chain seq x y z
N MET A 1 -40.37 -6.75 -0.43
CA MET A 1 -39.30 -6.50 0.54
C MET A 1 -37.90 -6.67 -0.05
N VAL A 2 -37.61 -7.72 -0.82
CA VAL A 2 -36.27 -7.91 -1.41
C VAL A 2 -35.96 -6.86 -2.49
N GLU A 3 -36.89 -6.56 -3.40
CA GLU A 3 -36.71 -5.52 -4.44
C GLU A 3 -36.52 -4.11 -3.85
N THR A 4 -37.23 -3.76 -2.78
CA THR A 4 -37.09 -2.46 -2.10
C THR A 4 -35.84 -2.37 -1.22
N ALA A 5 -35.23 -3.48 -0.82
CA ALA A 5 -33.95 -3.47 -0.10
C ALA A 5 -32.79 -3.15 -1.07
N HIS A 6 -32.83 -3.67 -2.31
CA HIS A 6 -31.78 -3.42 -3.31
C HIS A 6 -31.66 -1.96 -3.72
N THR A 7 -32.74 -1.16 -3.62
CA THR A 7 -32.68 0.28 -3.90
C THR A 7 -31.89 1.08 -2.86
N HIS A 8 -31.66 0.52 -1.67
CA HIS A 8 -30.93 1.19 -0.59
C HIS A 8 -29.45 0.80 -0.51
N PHE A 9 -29.04 -0.32 -1.12
CA PHE A 9 -27.68 -0.83 -0.98
C PHE A 9 -26.92 -0.84 -2.31
N ASP A 10 -25.88 0.00 -2.36
CA ASP A 10 -24.81 -0.05 -3.34
C ASP A 10 -23.51 -0.56 -2.70
N ARG A 11 -22.41 -0.56 -3.47
CA ARG A 11 -21.09 -0.97 -2.96
C ARG A 11 -20.62 -0.11 -1.79
N THR A 12 -21.02 1.16 -1.73
CA THR A 12 -20.60 2.10 -0.68
C THR A 12 -21.32 1.82 0.64
N ALA A 13 -22.64 1.69 0.60
CA ALA A 13 -23.46 1.31 1.74
C ALA A 13 -23.03 -0.05 2.29
N ASP A 14 -22.78 -1.03 1.41
CA ASP A 14 -22.28 -2.35 1.80
C ASP A 14 -20.94 -2.30 2.55
N LYS A 15 -19.99 -1.49 2.07
CA LYS A 15 -18.71 -1.29 2.78
C LYS A 15 -18.93 -0.71 4.18
N GLN A 16 -19.90 0.19 4.34
CA GLN A 16 -20.25 0.73 5.66
C GLN A 16 -20.94 -0.29 6.55
N VAL A 17 -21.82 -1.16 6.01
CA VAL A 17 -22.38 -2.29 6.78
C VAL A 17 -21.27 -3.23 7.25
N MET A 18 -20.33 -3.59 6.38
CA MET A 18 -19.20 -4.43 6.75
C MET A 18 -18.30 -3.78 7.81
N LYS A 19 -18.08 -2.46 7.72
CA LYS A 19 -17.34 -1.70 8.74
C LYS A 19 -18.09 -1.71 10.08
N PHE A 20 -19.40 -1.49 10.05
CA PHE A 20 -20.26 -1.57 11.23
C PHE A 20 -20.19 -2.96 11.88
N MET A 21 -20.33 -4.03 11.10
CA MET A 21 -20.22 -5.41 11.57
C MET A 21 -18.85 -5.69 12.20
N ASN A 22 -17.75 -5.34 11.54
CA ASN A 22 -16.39 -5.56 12.08
C ASN A 22 -16.11 -4.77 13.38
N GLN A 23 -16.80 -3.66 13.62
CA GLN A 23 -16.63 -2.86 14.84
C GLN A 23 -17.52 -3.32 16.00
N ASN A 24 -18.71 -3.85 15.71
CA ASN A 24 -19.73 -4.15 16.72
C ASN A 24 -19.88 -5.65 17.00
N ILE A 25 -19.42 -6.50 16.08
CA ILE A 25 -19.37 -7.94 16.30
C ILE A 25 -17.98 -8.30 16.81
N LYS A 26 -17.86 -8.63 18.09
CA LYS A 26 -16.67 -9.25 18.64
C LYS A 26 -16.68 -10.71 18.21
N PHE A 27 -15.80 -11.08 17.29
CA PHE A 27 -15.70 -12.47 16.88
C PHE A 27 -14.67 -13.22 17.73
N ASP A 28 -15.15 -14.01 18.69
CA ASP A 28 -14.42 -15.10 19.36
C ASP A 28 -14.74 -16.47 18.69
N GLU A 29 -14.14 -17.55 19.18
CA GLU A 29 -14.36 -18.92 18.67
C GLU A 29 -15.84 -19.36 18.68
N ASN A 30 -16.70 -18.71 19.48
CA ASN A 30 -18.14 -18.99 19.59
C ASN A 30 -19.02 -18.02 18.77
N SER A 31 -18.44 -16.96 18.23
CA SER A 31 -19.16 -15.81 17.64
C SER A 31 -19.60 -15.99 16.20
N LEU A 32 -19.24 -17.11 15.57
CA LEU A 32 -19.78 -17.52 14.27
C LEU A 32 -20.89 -18.57 14.41
N SER A 33 -21.39 -18.78 15.63
CA SER A 33 -22.57 -19.60 15.88
C SER A 33 -23.85 -18.93 15.37
N HIS A 34 -24.84 -19.74 15.00
CA HIS A 34 -26.16 -19.22 14.62
C HIS A 34 -26.84 -18.44 15.77
N GLU A 35 -26.56 -18.80 17.02
CA GLU A 35 -27.13 -18.17 18.20
C GLU A 35 -26.59 -16.75 18.42
N PHE A 36 -25.28 -16.56 18.26
CA PHE A 36 -24.65 -15.24 18.41
C PHE A 36 -25.24 -14.21 17.44
N ILE A 37 -25.41 -14.56 16.15
CA ILE A 37 -25.94 -13.60 15.18
C ILE A 37 -27.40 -13.26 15.43
N ILE A 38 -28.20 -14.20 15.93
CA ILE A 38 -29.60 -13.94 16.28
C ILE A 38 -29.62 -12.88 17.37
N ASN A 39 -28.85 -13.10 18.45
CA ASN A 39 -28.73 -12.13 19.54
C ASN A 39 -28.21 -10.78 19.04
N PHE A 40 -27.20 -10.77 18.15
CA PHE A 40 -26.70 -9.51 17.58
C PHE A 40 -27.76 -8.78 16.76
N ILE A 41 -28.47 -9.48 15.86
CA ILE A 41 -29.53 -8.88 15.04
C ILE A 41 -30.67 -8.35 15.91
N GLU A 42 -31.03 -9.05 16.99
CA GLU A 42 -32.05 -8.61 17.94
C GLU A 42 -31.67 -7.30 18.67
N THR A 43 -30.38 -6.98 18.78
CA THR A 43 -29.93 -5.68 19.32
C THR A 43 -30.01 -4.54 18.31
N LEU A 44 -30.24 -4.83 17.03
CA LEU A 44 -30.38 -3.81 16.00
C LEU A 44 -31.79 -3.22 16.00
N PRO A 45 -31.98 -1.96 15.57
CA PRO A 45 -33.32 -1.38 15.47
C PRO A 45 -34.06 -2.08 14.33
N ALA A 46 -35.32 -2.46 14.55
CA ALA A 46 -36.13 -3.26 13.62
C ALA A 46 -37.17 -2.42 12.88
N GLU A 47 -37.18 -1.12 13.10
CA GLU A 47 -38.19 -0.22 12.60
C GLU A 47 -38.02 0.03 11.10
N SER A 48 -39.15 0.33 10.44
CA SER A 48 -39.19 0.75 9.05
C SER A 48 -38.75 2.21 8.84
N ILE A 49 -38.15 2.83 9.86
CA ILE A 49 -37.58 4.19 9.81
C ILE A 49 -36.06 4.14 9.97
N PRO A 50 -35.31 5.10 9.41
CA PRO A 50 -33.87 5.19 9.62
C PRO A 50 -33.51 5.59 11.06
N ASP A 51 -32.36 5.11 11.55
CA ASP A 51 -31.80 5.48 12.86
C ASP A 51 -30.46 6.22 12.66
N SER A 52 -30.56 7.54 12.47
CA SER A 52 -29.39 8.39 12.25
C SER A 52 -28.47 8.51 13.46
N ILE A 53 -28.95 8.18 14.67
CA ILE A 53 -28.16 8.25 15.89
C ILE A 53 -27.26 7.01 15.98
N LYS A 54 -27.84 5.82 15.84
CA LYS A 54 -27.07 4.56 15.90
C LYS A 54 -26.04 4.47 14.78
N TYR A 55 -26.39 4.96 13.59
CA TYR A 55 -25.52 4.88 12.42
C TYR A 55 -24.75 6.17 12.13
N ALA A 56 -24.63 7.11 13.08
CA ALA A 56 -23.99 8.41 12.86
C ALA A 56 -22.56 8.34 12.28
N SER A 57 -21.80 7.31 12.61
CA SER A 57 -20.44 7.06 12.07
C SER A 57 -20.41 6.43 10.67
N PHE A 58 -21.58 6.14 10.11
CA PHE A 58 -21.83 5.42 8.85
C PHE A 58 -22.86 6.20 8.03
N THR A 59 -22.41 7.30 7.41
CA THR A 59 -23.25 8.27 6.70
C THR A 59 -24.21 7.68 5.67
N CYS A 60 -23.82 6.62 4.95
CA CYS A 60 -24.67 5.96 3.96
C CYS A 60 -25.79 5.16 4.62
N LEU A 61 -25.60 4.70 5.86
CA LEU A 61 -26.58 3.91 6.59
C LEU A 61 -27.62 4.78 7.32
N CYS A 62 -27.29 6.04 7.65
CA CYS A 62 -28.18 6.95 8.38
C CYS A 62 -29.56 7.14 7.76
N ASN A 63 -29.67 7.00 6.44
CA ASN A 63 -30.91 7.22 5.68
C ASN A 63 -31.58 5.91 5.24
N ILE A 64 -31.04 4.75 5.64
CA ILE A 64 -31.60 3.45 5.30
C ILE A 64 -32.49 2.99 6.47
N PRO A 65 -33.75 2.59 6.21
CA PRO A 65 -34.60 1.99 7.24
C PRO A 65 -33.92 0.82 7.95
N SER A 66 -33.98 0.81 9.28
CA SER A 66 -33.21 -0.12 10.10
C SER A 66 -33.53 -1.59 9.82
N VAL A 67 -34.79 -1.91 9.50
CA VAL A 67 -35.21 -3.25 9.04
C VAL A 67 -34.42 -3.78 7.83
N TYR A 68 -34.04 -2.90 6.89
CA TYR A 68 -33.24 -3.28 5.73
C TYR A 68 -31.76 -3.48 6.10
N ILE A 69 -31.24 -2.68 7.04
CA ILE A 69 -29.89 -2.88 7.59
C ILE A 69 -29.80 -4.23 8.31
N GLN A 70 -30.77 -4.58 9.16
CA GLN A 70 -30.83 -5.90 9.80
C GLN A 70 -30.81 -7.04 8.78
N THR A 71 -31.66 -6.92 7.75
CA THR A 71 -31.76 -7.93 6.69
C THR A 71 -30.42 -8.07 5.95
N ARG A 72 -29.75 -6.95 5.65
CA ARG A 72 -28.45 -6.94 4.97
C ARG A 72 -27.34 -7.54 5.84
N VAL A 73 -27.30 -7.19 7.12
CA VAL A 73 -26.38 -7.79 8.12
C VAL A 73 -26.56 -9.29 8.16
N LYS A 74 -27.80 -9.79 8.25
CA LYS A 74 -28.10 -11.23 8.26
C LYS A 74 -27.56 -11.92 7.01
N PHE A 75 -27.82 -11.34 5.84
CA PHE A 75 -27.35 -11.89 4.56
C PHE A 75 -25.82 -11.94 4.48
N LEU A 76 -25.14 -10.83 4.79
CA LEU A 76 -23.68 -10.75 4.76
C LEU A 76 -23.04 -11.70 5.78
N TYR A 77 -23.64 -11.86 6.95
CA TYR A 77 -23.18 -12.83 7.93
C TYR A 77 -23.29 -14.27 7.43
N LEU A 78 -24.44 -14.68 6.89
CA LEU A 78 -24.63 -16.02 6.33
C LEU A 78 -23.65 -16.30 5.18
N PHE A 79 -23.43 -15.31 4.32
CA PHE A 79 -22.41 -15.38 3.28
C PHE A 79 -21.02 -15.61 3.86
N ASN A 80 -20.67 -14.92 4.95
CA ASN A 80 -19.39 -15.10 5.64
C ASN A 80 -19.24 -16.46 6.32
N ILE A 81 -20.29 -17.02 6.93
CA ILE A 81 -20.27 -18.41 7.43
C ILE A 81 -19.96 -19.39 6.29
N PHE A 82 -20.60 -19.21 5.15
CA PHE A 82 -20.33 -20.03 3.97
C PHE A 82 -18.88 -19.89 3.50
N LEU A 83 -18.37 -18.66 3.46
CA LEU A 83 -16.97 -18.40 3.11
C LEU A 83 -15.99 -19.00 4.10
N GLN A 84 -16.23 -18.91 5.42
CA GLN A 84 -15.32 -19.47 6.42
C GLN A 84 -15.05 -20.97 6.17
N ARG A 85 -16.07 -21.72 5.73
CA ARG A 85 -15.95 -23.16 5.44
C ARG A 85 -15.25 -23.47 4.12
N THR A 86 -15.26 -22.54 3.17
CA THR A 86 -14.81 -22.79 1.79
C THR A 86 -13.49 -22.12 1.46
N LEU A 87 -13.18 -20.98 2.09
CA LEU A 87 -11.92 -20.25 1.88
C LEU A 87 -10.67 -21.09 2.16
N PRO A 88 -10.61 -21.99 3.17
CA PRO A 88 -9.43 -22.83 3.40
C PRO A 88 -9.08 -23.77 2.24
N ASP A 89 -10.04 -24.10 1.38
CA ASP A 89 -9.86 -24.99 0.23
C ASP A 89 -9.45 -24.24 -1.05
N ILE A 90 -9.33 -22.91 -0.98
CA ILE A 90 -9.02 -22.03 -2.11
C ILE A 90 -7.54 -21.66 -2.08
N ASP A 91 -6.83 -21.93 -3.17
CA ASP A 91 -5.44 -21.51 -3.33
C ASP A 91 -5.34 -20.04 -3.74
N PHE A 92 -5.01 -19.18 -2.77
CA PHE A 92 -4.80 -17.74 -2.98
C PHE A 92 -3.45 -17.38 -3.63
N SER A 93 -2.55 -18.34 -3.84
CA SER A 93 -1.27 -18.11 -4.53
C SER A 93 -1.42 -17.96 -6.05
N VAL A 94 -2.56 -18.38 -6.61
CA VAL A 94 -2.84 -18.35 -8.05
C VAL A 94 -2.92 -16.91 -8.56
N THR A 95 -2.18 -16.56 -9.62
CA THR A 95 -2.19 -15.22 -10.23
C THR A 95 -3.58 -14.84 -10.76
N SER A 96 -3.90 -13.54 -10.76
CA SER A 96 -5.21 -13.09 -11.26
C SER A 96 -5.40 -13.41 -12.74
N GLY A 97 -6.61 -13.83 -13.11
CA GLY A 97 -6.98 -14.27 -14.45
C GLY A 97 -6.85 -15.78 -14.68
N ILE A 98 -6.20 -16.53 -13.77
CA ILE A 98 -6.02 -17.98 -13.89
C ILE A 98 -7.15 -18.75 -13.20
N GLY A 99 -7.60 -18.28 -12.03
CA GLY A 99 -8.55 -19.00 -11.19
C GLY A 99 -9.87 -18.25 -11.03
N PHE A 100 -10.93 -18.71 -11.72
CA PHE A 100 -12.25 -18.06 -11.68
C PHE A 100 -12.76 -17.83 -10.24
N ILE A 101 -12.69 -18.85 -9.38
CA ILE A 101 -13.15 -18.77 -7.99
C ILE A 101 -12.30 -17.77 -7.19
N VAL A 102 -10.97 -17.88 -7.28
CA VAL A 102 -10.04 -17.00 -6.56
C VAL A 102 -10.26 -15.54 -6.96
N ASP A 103 -10.40 -15.27 -8.26
CA ASP A 103 -10.63 -13.92 -8.78
C ASP A 103 -11.98 -13.35 -8.33
N ARG A 104 -13.03 -14.20 -8.28
CA ARG A 104 -14.32 -13.80 -7.71
C ARG A 104 -14.20 -13.47 -6.23
N ILE A 105 -13.52 -14.30 -5.43
CA ILE A 105 -13.27 -14.00 -4.01
C ILE A 105 -12.49 -12.70 -3.83
N ARG A 106 -11.43 -12.46 -4.62
CA ARG A 106 -10.69 -11.19 -4.61
C ARG A 106 -11.59 -9.99 -4.90
N SER A 107 -12.49 -10.11 -5.88
CA SER A 107 -13.42 -9.03 -6.24
C SER A 107 -14.44 -8.71 -5.13
N VAL A 108 -14.77 -9.69 -4.28
CA VAL A 108 -15.70 -9.55 -3.15
C VAL A 108 -14.98 -9.46 -1.80
N ARG A 109 -13.66 -9.27 -1.76
CA ARG A 109 -12.86 -9.29 -0.52
C ARG A 109 -13.36 -8.30 0.54
N HIS A 110 -13.98 -7.18 0.14
CA HIS A 110 -14.54 -6.18 1.05
C HIS A 110 -15.82 -6.67 1.77
N TYR A 111 -16.46 -7.73 1.28
CA TYR A 111 -17.58 -8.41 1.93
C TYR A 111 -17.16 -9.50 2.93
N ILE A 112 -15.87 -9.79 3.03
CA ILE A 112 -15.34 -10.79 3.97
C ILE A 112 -15.01 -10.11 5.30
N LEU A 113 -15.57 -10.65 6.39
CA LEU A 113 -15.36 -10.18 7.75
C LEU A 113 -13.88 -10.28 8.14
N PHE A 114 -13.44 -9.31 8.94
CA PHE A 114 -12.06 -9.23 9.39
C PHE A 114 -11.64 -10.49 10.16
N VAL A 115 -12.51 -11.04 11.01
CA VAL A 115 -12.16 -12.25 11.79
C VAL A 115 -11.81 -13.43 10.89
N ILE A 116 -12.55 -13.63 9.80
CA ILE A 116 -12.34 -14.78 8.91
C ILE A 116 -11.01 -14.63 8.19
N LYS A 117 -10.72 -13.41 7.71
CA LYS A 117 -9.41 -13.09 7.12
C LYS A 117 -8.29 -13.32 8.13
N PHE A 118 -8.48 -12.85 9.36
CA PHE A 118 -7.49 -12.92 10.42
C PHE A 118 -7.23 -14.36 10.86
N GLU A 119 -8.27 -15.19 10.97
CA GLU A 119 -8.18 -16.62 11.31
C GLU A 119 -7.39 -17.39 10.24
N ILE A 120 -7.72 -17.21 8.96
CA ILE A 120 -7.02 -17.85 7.83
C ILE A 120 -5.56 -17.40 7.82
N PHE A 121 -5.33 -16.09 7.97
CA PHE A 121 -4.00 -15.50 7.98
C PHE A 121 -3.15 -16.05 9.14
N ASN A 122 -3.67 -16.07 10.37
CA ASN A 122 -2.96 -16.60 11.53
C ASN A 122 -2.72 -18.11 11.43
N THR A 123 -3.70 -18.87 10.92
CA THR A 123 -3.54 -20.30 10.67
C THR A 123 -2.39 -20.55 9.72
N ALA A 124 -2.30 -19.77 8.63
CA ALA A 124 -1.21 -19.87 7.68
C ALA A 124 0.14 -19.48 8.30
N LEU A 125 0.20 -18.41 9.12
CA LEU A 125 1.41 -18.02 9.86
C LEU A 125 1.91 -19.15 10.77
N THR A 126 1.02 -19.75 11.56
CA THR A 126 1.35 -20.84 12.49
C THR A 126 1.80 -22.10 11.75
N ARG A 127 1.09 -22.52 10.68
CA ARG A 127 1.45 -23.71 9.89
C ARG A 127 2.79 -23.60 9.19
N THR A 128 3.20 -22.38 8.84
CA THR A 128 4.46 -22.11 8.13
C THR A 128 5.57 -21.61 9.06
N ALA A 129 5.32 -21.62 10.38
CA ALA A 129 6.33 -21.28 11.37
C ALA A 129 7.47 -22.29 11.36
N VAL A 130 8.69 -21.80 11.61
CA VAL A 130 9.90 -22.60 11.69
C VAL A 130 10.48 -22.43 13.09
N ASN A 131 10.55 -23.53 13.82
CA ASN A 131 11.21 -23.56 15.13
C ASN A 131 12.72 -23.62 14.93
N LEU A 132 13.41 -22.53 15.28
CA LEU A 132 14.87 -22.44 15.30
C LEU A 132 15.28 -21.85 16.63
N GLU A 133 16.31 -22.40 17.27
CA GLU A 133 16.82 -21.77 18.48
C GLU A 133 17.41 -20.39 18.15
N SER A 134 17.14 -19.36 18.97
CA SER A 134 17.67 -18.01 18.74
C SER A 134 19.20 -17.92 18.85
N SER A 135 19.81 -18.88 19.55
CA SER A 135 21.26 -19.10 19.62
C SER A 135 21.88 -19.47 18.26
N GLU A 136 21.11 -20.05 17.34
CA GLU A 136 21.61 -20.54 16.04
C GLU A 136 21.93 -19.41 15.05
N VAL A 137 21.35 -18.22 15.22
CA VAL A 137 21.51 -17.09 14.31
C VAL A 137 22.16 -15.92 15.03
N ASN A 138 23.50 -15.86 15.01
CA ASN A 138 24.27 -14.76 15.57
C ASN A 138 24.71 -13.79 14.47
N ILE A 139 24.29 -12.53 14.57
CA ILE A 139 24.58 -11.47 13.62
C ILE A 139 25.54 -10.49 14.27
N LYS A 140 26.69 -10.30 13.62
CA LYS A 140 27.72 -9.37 14.08
C LYS A 140 27.50 -8.01 13.45
N PHE A 141 27.49 -6.97 14.28
CA PHE A 141 27.39 -5.59 13.83
C PHE A 141 28.60 -4.78 14.27
N ASP A 142 29.22 -4.09 13.32
CA ASP A 142 30.17 -3.02 13.58
C ASP A 142 29.41 -1.70 13.60
N ILE A 143 28.98 -1.30 14.80
CA ILE A 143 28.20 -0.08 15.00
C ILE A 143 29.02 1.19 14.84
N VAL A 144 30.35 1.11 15.06
CA VAL A 144 31.25 2.25 14.88
C VAL A 144 31.31 2.56 13.40
N LYS A 145 31.55 1.54 12.58
CA LYS A 145 31.54 1.66 11.11
C LYS A 145 30.21 2.18 10.58
N ALA A 146 29.10 1.66 11.10
CA ALA A 146 27.77 2.12 10.71
C ALA A 146 27.49 3.59 11.11
N SER A 147 28.04 4.06 12.24
CA SER A 147 27.80 5.43 12.71
C SER A 147 28.35 6.50 11.75
N VAL A 148 29.52 6.22 11.16
CA VAL A 148 30.26 7.10 10.22
C VAL A 148 30.20 6.61 8.77
N ALA A 149 29.27 5.72 8.45
CA ALA A 149 29.18 5.09 7.13
C ALA A 149 29.00 6.13 6.01
N GLU A 150 29.99 6.22 5.13
CA GLU A 150 29.91 6.96 3.86
C GLU A 150 29.40 6.08 2.71
N HIS A 151 29.53 4.75 2.87
CA HIS A 151 29.12 3.75 1.90
C HIS A 151 28.01 2.88 2.46
N GLN A 152 27.07 2.45 1.61
CA GLN A 152 25.94 1.61 2.01
C GLN A 152 26.41 0.32 2.70
N GLU A 153 27.57 -0.22 2.31
CA GLU A 153 28.11 -1.50 2.77
C GLU A 153 28.43 -1.50 4.27
N ASP A 154 28.55 -0.31 4.85
CA ASP A 154 28.94 -0.09 6.23
C ASP A 154 27.73 0.11 7.15
N THR A 155 26.55 0.32 6.58
CA THR A 155 25.28 0.49 7.32
C THR A 155 24.88 -0.78 8.09
N MET A 156 24.18 -0.63 9.22
CA MET A 156 23.58 -1.75 9.96
C MET A 156 22.66 -2.59 9.07
N PHE A 157 21.87 -1.96 8.18
CA PHE A 157 21.03 -2.65 7.21
C PHE A 157 21.85 -3.57 6.30
N TYR A 158 22.91 -3.06 5.66
CA TYR A 158 23.70 -3.86 4.74
C TYR A 158 24.48 -4.96 5.47
N GLN A 159 24.98 -4.69 6.68
CA GLN A 159 25.62 -5.70 7.52
C GLN A 159 24.66 -6.85 7.86
N ALA A 160 23.40 -6.55 8.19
CA ALA A 160 22.36 -7.56 8.41
C ALA A 160 22.02 -8.31 7.10
N TYR A 161 21.76 -7.58 6.02
CA TYR A 161 21.45 -8.13 4.71
C TYR A 161 22.53 -9.11 4.24
N LYS A 162 23.81 -8.74 4.34
CA LYS A 162 24.93 -9.58 3.92
C LYS A 162 24.98 -10.91 4.67
N GLN A 163 24.64 -10.91 5.97
CA GLN A 163 24.68 -12.10 6.82
C GLN A 163 23.41 -12.96 6.72
N LEU A 164 22.26 -12.36 6.40
CA LEU A 164 20.95 -13.04 6.44
C LEU A 164 20.39 -13.41 5.07
N LYS A 165 20.75 -12.72 3.99
CA LYS A 165 20.06 -12.80 2.69
C LYS A 165 19.89 -14.19 2.10
N SER A 166 20.79 -15.13 2.40
CA SER A 166 20.73 -16.49 1.86
C SER A 166 19.62 -17.35 2.49
N ASP A 167 19.22 -17.08 3.73
CA ASP A 167 18.27 -17.90 4.50
C ASP A 167 17.21 -17.05 5.24
N ALA A 168 17.12 -15.75 4.95
CA ALA A 168 16.21 -14.82 5.60
C ALA A 168 14.74 -15.28 5.55
N SER A 169 14.31 -15.88 4.42
CA SER A 169 12.94 -16.39 4.27
C SER A 169 12.60 -17.48 5.29
N ARG A 170 13.57 -18.30 5.71
CA ARG A 170 13.39 -19.34 6.72
C ARG A 170 13.59 -18.78 8.13
N ILE A 171 14.67 -18.02 8.34
CA ILE A 171 15.04 -17.44 9.64
C ILE A 171 13.93 -16.54 10.18
N PHE A 172 13.25 -15.78 9.32
CA PHE A 172 12.21 -14.83 9.73
C PHE A 172 10.83 -15.46 9.90
N ARG A 173 10.65 -16.76 9.61
CA ARG A 173 9.38 -17.48 9.85
C ARG A 173 9.21 -17.94 11.30
N ARG A 174 9.61 -17.11 12.26
CA ARG A 174 9.43 -17.32 13.71
C ARG A 174 8.07 -16.83 14.18
N MET A 175 7.70 -17.09 15.44
CA MET A 175 6.43 -16.65 16.03
C MET A 175 6.63 -15.54 17.07
N GLU A 176 5.52 -15.00 17.58
CA GLU A 176 5.53 -13.95 18.60
C GLU A 176 6.34 -14.34 19.84
N GLY A 177 7.09 -13.38 20.39
CA GLY A 177 7.97 -13.60 21.54
C GLY A 177 9.37 -14.13 21.19
N GLU A 178 9.62 -14.52 19.95
CA GLU A 178 10.91 -15.02 19.50
C GLU A 178 11.78 -13.91 18.88
N GLN A 179 13.03 -13.79 19.34
CA GLN A 179 14.05 -13.03 18.61
C GLN A 179 14.49 -13.83 17.40
N VAL A 180 14.56 -13.21 16.21
CA VAL A 180 15.00 -13.91 14.99
C VAL A 180 16.52 -13.99 14.85
N TRP A 181 17.25 -13.15 15.57
CA TRP A 181 18.70 -13.20 15.66
C TRP A 181 19.20 -12.70 17.02
N LYS A 182 20.41 -13.15 17.38
CA LYS A 182 21.21 -12.57 18.45
C LYS A 182 22.15 -11.52 17.87
N ALA A 183 22.01 -10.26 18.29
CA ALA A 183 22.88 -9.17 17.85
C ALA A 183 24.15 -9.12 18.72
N THR A 184 25.32 -9.22 18.09
CA THR A 184 26.63 -9.08 18.75
C THR A 184 27.35 -7.85 18.19
N TYR A 185 27.65 -6.88 19.05
CA TYR A 185 28.34 -5.65 18.63
C TYR A 185 29.85 -5.80 18.76
N VAL A 186 30.57 -5.55 17.66
CA VAL A 186 32.03 -5.65 17.61
C VAL A 186 32.65 -4.72 18.64
N GLY A 187 33.50 -5.25 19.51
CA GLY A 187 34.19 -4.49 20.55
C GLY A 187 33.34 -4.12 21.77
N MET A 188 32.06 -4.54 21.84
CA MET A 188 31.20 -4.32 23.00
C MET A 188 30.93 -5.64 23.73
N PHE A 189 31.14 -5.64 25.04
CA PHE A 189 30.77 -6.76 25.92
C PHE A 189 29.39 -6.50 26.52
N SER A 190 28.32 -6.90 25.82
CA SER A 190 26.96 -6.83 26.33
C SER A 190 26.47 -8.21 26.79
N ASN A 191 26.07 -8.35 28.06
CA ASN A 191 25.45 -9.56 28.59
C ASN A 191 23.93 -9.63 28.34
N ASP A 192 23.28 -8.49 28.09
CA ASP A 192 21.84 -8.40 27.82
C ASP A 192 21.51 -8.79 26.37
N GLN A 193 20.58 -9.75 26.18
CA GLN A 193 20.20 -10.24 24.86
C GLN A 193 19.02 -9.46 24.22
N GLY A 194 18.17 -8.84 25.05
CA GLY A 194 16.99 -8.10 24.62
C GLY A 194 17.27 -6.72 24.02
N GLY A 195 18.22 -5.99 24.62
CA GLY A 195 18.58 -4.63 24.22
C GLY A 195 19.20 -4.56 22.81
N PRO A 196 20.29 -5.32 22.53
CA PRO A 196 20.97 -5.28 21.24
C PRO A 196 20.09 -5.71 20.07
N TYR A 197 19.19 -6.68 20.25
CA TYR A 197 18.26 -7.08 19.20
C TYR A 197 17.34 -5.92 18.79
N ARG A 198 16.66 -5.28 19.76
CA ARG A 198 15.78 -4.14 19.48
C ARG A 198 16.54 -2.94 18.93
N ASP A 199 17.71 -2.63 19.49
CA ASP A 199 18.57 -1.55 18.99
C ASP A 199 19.00 -1.79 17.54
N SER A 200 19.36 -3.03 17.18
CA SER A 200 19.73 -3.36 15.81
C SER A 200 18.58 -3.11 14.81
N ILE A 201 17.34 -3.48 15.17
CA ILE A 201 16.15 -3.22 14.34
C ILE A 201 15.90 -1.71 14.21
N THR A 202 15.98 -0.96 15.32
CA THR A 202 15.78 0.49 15.31
C THR A 202 16.79 1.19 14.40
N ARG A 203 18.08 0.82 14.47
CA ARG A 203 19.13 1.38 13.61
C ARG A 203 18.91 1.03 12.15
N ILE A 204 18.53 -0.21 11.85
CA ILE A 204 18.17 -0.63 10.50
C ILE A 204 17.01 0.22 9.95
N CYS A 205 15.94 0.43 10.72
CA CYS A 205 14.82 1.28 10.29
C CYS A 205 15.26 2.73 10.07
N THR A 206 16.11 3.27 10.96
CA THR A 206 16.64 4.63 10.85
C THR A 206 17.46 4.79 9.55
N GLU A 207 18.27 3.80 9.20
CA GLU A 207 19.07 3.85 7.96
C GLU A 207 18.22 3.69 6.69
N LEU A 208 17.17 2.86 6.73
CA LEU A 208 16.18 2.76 5.66
C LEU A 208 15.43 4.08 5.44
N CYS A 209 15.21 4.83 6.51
CA CYS A 209 14.67 6.18 6.50
C CYS A 209 15.78 7.24 6.54
N SER A 210 16.81 7.07 5.71
CA SER A 210 17.91 8.03 5.54
C SER A 210 18.43 8.03 4.10
N THR A 211 19.35 8.95 3.79
CA THR A 211 20.05 9.00 2.49
C THR A 211 21.25 8.04 2.40
N ARG A 212 21.52 7.23 3.44
CA ARG A 212 22.67 6.31 3.50
C ARG A 212 22.50 5.07 2.62
N LEU A 213 21.26 4.75 2.23
CA LEU A 213 20.92 3.61 1.39
C LEU A 213 20.27 4.10 0.10
N PRO A 214 20.60 3.52 -1.07
CA PRO A 214 20.00 3.90 -2.35
C PRO A 214 18.58 3.31 -2.56
N LEU A 215 17.86 3.00 -1.48
CA LEU A 215 16.59 2.27 -1.51
C LEU A 215 15.36 3.18 -1.39
N PHE A 216 15.44 4.22 -0.57
CA PHE A 216 14.30 5.10 -0.31
C PHE A 216 14.73 6.56 -0.36
N ILE A 217 13.77 7.41 -0.71
CA ILE A 217 13.90 8.87 -0.73
C ILE A 217 12.73 9.48 0.03
N LEU A 218 12.89 10.68 0.58
CA LEU A 218 11.77 11.43 1.13
C LEU A 218 10.78 11.81 0.03
N CYS A 219 9.49 11.90 0.38
CA CYS A 219 8.47 12.36 -0.55
C CYS A 219 8.82 13.75 -1.14
N PRO A 220 8.52 14.03 -2.42
CA PRO A 220 8.71 15.34 -3.02
C PRO A 220 8.11 16.50 -2.22
N ASN A 221 6.97 16.29 -1.56
CA ASN A 221 6.31 17.24 -0.66
C ASN A 221 7.20 17.74 0.49
N GLU A 222 8.20 16.97 0.92
CA GLU A 222 9.19 17.41 1.89
C GLU A 222 10.05 18.55 1.32
N ARG A 223 10.57 18.37 0.10
CA ARG A 223 11.43 19.35 -0.58
C ARG A 223 10.72 20.68 -0.83
N THR A 224 9.43 20.64 -1.15
CA THR A 224 8.60 21.83 -1.37
C THR A 224 7.97 22.37 -0.08
N ASN A 225 8.16 21.66 1.04
CA ASN A 225 7.52 21.91 2.32
C ASN A 225 5.99 22.12 2.24
N ASN A 226 5.35 21.46 1.27
CA ASN A 226 3.94 21.63 0.93
C ASN A 226 3.27 20.26 0.74
N GLY A 227 2.02 20.12 1.17
CA GLY A 227 1.25 18.87 1.04
C GLY A 227 1.45 17.87 2.19
N LEU A 228 0.86 16.69 2.01
CA LEU A 228 0.88 15.58 2.98
C LEU A 228 2.17 14.77 2.88
N ASN A 229 2.37 13.83 3.82
CA ASN A 229 3.43 12.82 3.78
C ASN A 229 4.88 13.36 3.71
N ARG A 230 5.13 14.60 4.16
CA ARG A 230 6.47 15.22 4.18
C ARG A 230 7.52 14.43 4.98
N ASP A 231 7.11 13.67 6.00
CA ASP A 231 7.98 12.83 6.80
C ASP A 231 8.00 11.36 6.34
N ARG A 232 7.40 11.06 5.19
CA ARG A 232 7.29 9.70 4.65
C ARG A 232 8.32 9.46 3.55
N TRP A 233 8.69 8.19 3.43
CA TRP A 233 9.69 7.67 2.51
C TRP A 233 9.00 6.88 1.39
N ILE A 234 9.49 7.03 0.17
CA ILE A 234 9.05 6.30 -1.02
C ILE A 234 10.25 5.57 -1.63
N PRO A 235 10.04 4.47 -2.37
CA PRO A 235 11.14 3.79 -3.03
C PRO A 235 11.90 4.75 -3.95
N ASN A 236 13.21 4.59 -4.04
CA ASN A 236 14.03 5.32 -4.97
C ASN A 236 13.60 5.03 -6.43
N VAL A 237 13.75 6.02 -7.31
CA VAL A 237 13.35 5.90 -8.72
C VAL A 237 14.50 5.32 -9.54
N PHE A 238 14.18 4.39 -10.43
CA PHE A 238 15.13 3.82 -11.39
C PHE A 238 14.62 4.04 -12.81
N PRO A 239 15.52 4.11 -13.81
CA PRO A 239 15.10 4.31 -15.19
C PRO A 239 14.08 3.25 -15.65
N PRO A 240 12.92 3.66 -16.21
CA PRO A 240 11.87 2.73 -16.63
C PRO A 240 12.38 1.69 -17.64
N ASN A 241 13.24 2.13 -18.55
CA ASN A 241 13.77 1.33 -19.66
C ASN A 241 15.03 0.53 -19.28
N GLN A 242 15.44 0.53 -18.01
CA GLN A 242 16.62 -0.22 -17.55
C GLN A 242 16.26 -1.17 -16.41
N SER A 243 17.00 -2.26 -16.28
CA SER A 243 16.83 -3.22 -15.18
C SER A 243 17.40 -2.66 -13.88
N ILE A 244 16.63 -2.73 -12.78
CA ILE A 244 17.16 -2.39 -11.45
C ILE A 244 18.35 -3.32 -11.14
N PRO A 245 19.48 -2.81 -10.61
CA PRO A 245 20.64 -3.64 -10.27
C PRO A 245 20.28 -4.82 -9.36
N ILE A 246 20.88 -6.00 -9.60
CA ILE A 246 20.49 -7.24 -8.88
C ILE A 246 20.64 -7.13 -7.37
N ASP A 247 21.69 -6.47 -6.89
CA ASP A 247 21.91 -6.30 -5.46
C ASP A 247 20.82 -5.41 -4.84
N ILE A 248 20.44 -4.32 -5.50
CA ILE A 248 19.33 -3.45 -5.09
C ILE A 248 17.98 -4.19 -5.07
N LYS A 249 17.72 -5.04 -6.07
CA LYS A 249 16.52 -5.89 -6.08
C LYS A 249 16.47 -6.80 -4.85
N ASN A 250 17.62 -7.40 -4.51
CA ASN A 250 17.73 -8.29 -3.34
C ASN A 250 17.64 -7.52 -2.02
N GLN A 251 18.15 -6.29 -1.96
CA GLN A 251 17.97 -5.42 -0.81
C GLN A 251 16.49 -5.03 -0.62
N TYR A 252 15.74 -4.69 -1.68
CA TYR A 252 14.28 -4.47 -1.58
C TYR A 252 13.53 -5.74 -1.14
N ARG A 253 13.91 -6.92 -1.66
CA ARG A 253 13.37 -8.20 -1.17
C ARG A 253 13.65 -8.37 0.32
N PHE A 254 14.85 -8.03 0.78
CA PHE A 254 15.20 -8.12 2.19
C PHE A 254 14.38 -7.16 3.06
N VAL A 255 14.06 -5.95 2.58
CA VAL A 255 13.10 -5.05 3.26
C VAL A 255 11.73 -5.71 3.41
N GLY A 256 11.22 -6.33 2.34
CA GLY A 256 9.99 -7.11 2.39
C GLY A 256 10.04 -8.26 3.42
N GLN A 257 11.16 -8.97 3.47
CA GLN A 257 11.39 -10.03 4.45
C GLN A 257 11.38 -9.50 5.89
N LEU A 258 11.97 -8.33 6.15
CA LEU A 258 11.88 -7.65 7.46
C LEU A 258 10.44 -7.27 7.80
N MET A 259 9.63 -6.83 6.83
CA MET A 259 8.21 -6.57 7.06
C MET A 259 7.45 -7.86 7.44
N GLY A 260 7.74 -8.98 6.77
CA GLY A 260 7.16 -10.28 7.11
C GLY A 260 7.59 -10.77 8.50
N MET A 261 8.86 -10.56 8.85
CA MET A 261 9.41 -10.82 10.19
C MET A 261 8.62 -10.04 11.25
N ALA A 262 8.40 -8.75 11.02
CA ALA A 262 7.69 -7.88 11.94
C ALA A 262 6.23 -8.31 12.18
N ILE A 263 5.53 -8.69 11.10
CA ILE A 263 4.15 -9.21 11.18
C ILE A 263 4.06 -10.46 12.05
N ARG A 264 5.02 -11.38 11.87
CA ARG A 264 5.09 -12.67 12.57
C ARG A 264 5.43 -12.54 14.04
N THR A 265 6.48 -11.79 14.32
CA THR A 265 7.09 -11.68 15.66
C THR A 265 6.48 -10.55 16.48
N LYS A 266 5.50 -9.82 15.92
CA LYS A 266 4.91 -8.58 16.47
C LYS A 266 5.95 -7.50 16.78
N GLN A 267 7.07 -7.51 16.06
CA GLN A 267 8.08 -6.47 16.19
C GLN A 267 7.63 -5.21 15.48
N TYR A 268 7.96 -4.07 16.06
CA TYR A 268 7.67 -2.77 15.48
C TYR A 268 8.82 -2.35 14.56
N LEU A 269 8.51 -2.03 13.30
CA LEU A 269 9.42 -1.35 12.38
C LEU A 269 9.00 0.12 12.30
N ASP A 270 9.86 1.03 12.75
CA ASP A 270 9.64 2.47 12.60
C ASP A 270 10.00 2.92 11.17
N VAL A 271 9.28 2.38 10.19
CA VAL A 271 9.37 2.79 8.78
C VAL A 271 8.13 3.58 8.41
N ARG A 272 8.34 4.75 7.82
CA ARG A 272 7.27 5.71 7.54
C ARG A 272 6.96 5.74 6.05
N PHE A 273 6.11 4.84 5.57
CA PHE A 273 5.69 4.80 4.16
C PHE A 273 4.31 5.44 3.93
N PRO A 274 4.06 6.09 2.77
CA PRO A 274 2.75 6.63 2.42
C PRO A 274 1.76 5.53 1.99
N ILE A 275 0.47 5.87 1.94
CA ILE A 275 -0.63 4.94 1.63
C ILE A 275 -0.44 4.20 0.30
N LEU A 276 0.18 4.84 -0.70
CA LEU A 276 0.41 4.25 -2.03
C LEU A 276 1.22 2.94 -1.95
N LEU A 277 2.22 2.88 -1.05
CA LEU A 277 3.09 1.73 -0.91
C LEU A 277 2.31 0.56 -0.33
N TRP A 278 1.52 0.84 0.71
CA TRP A 278 0.65 -0.16 1.34
C TRP A 278 -0.39 -0.71 0.38
N LYS A 279 -1.00 0.15 -0.45
CA LYS A 279 -1.95 -0.25 -1.49
C LYS A 279 -1.29 -1.18 -2.52
N GLN A 280 -0.12 -0.80 -3.05
CA GLN A 280 0.59 -1.62 -4.04
C GLN A 280 1.08 -2.96 -3.48
N LEU A 281 1.43 -3.03 -2.19
CA LEU A 281 1.81 -4.31 -1.54
C LEU A 281 0.67 -5.33 -1.49
N ILE A 282 -0.59 -4.89 -1.52
CA ILE A 282 -1.78 -5.77 -1.45
C ILE A 282 -2.62 -5.74 -2.73
N HIS A 283 -2.00 -5.30 -3.84
CA HIS A 283 -2.67 -5.15 -5.14
C HIS A 283 -3.96 -4.33 -5.07
N GLU A 284 -4.02 -3.34 -4.18
CA GLU A 284 -5.05 -2.31 -4.23
C GLU A 284 -4.66 -1.24 -5.24
N GLU A 285 -5.69 -0.72 -5.92
CA GLU A 285 -5.53 0.34 -6.91
C GLU A 285 -4.99 1.61 -6.24
N VAL A 286 -3.90 2.14 -6.80
CA VAL A 286 -3.37 3.44 -6.43
C VAL A 286 -4.10 4.49 -7.25
N THR A 287 -4.70 5.45 -6.56
CA THR A 287 -5.45 6.52 -7.20
C THR A 287 -4.57 7.75 -7.40
N ILE A 288 -5.05 8.71 -8.19
CA ILE A 288 -4.33 9.97 -8.40
C ILE A 288 -4.15 10.73 -7.08
N GLU A 289 -5.15 10.69 -6.20
CA GLU A 289 -5.09 11.35 -4.89
C GLU A 289 -3.97 10.77 -4.01
N ASP A 290 -3.67 9.47 -4.13
CA ASP A 290 -2.56 8.85 -3.41
C ASP A 290 -1.20 9.39 -3.88
N ILE A 291 -1.09 9.75 -5.17
CA ILE A 291 0.11 10.35 -5.76
C ILE A 291 0.20 11.84 -5.42
N GLU A 292 -0.90 12.58 -5.52
CA GLU A 292 -0.95 13.99 -5.09
C GLU A 292 -0.57 14.15 -3.61
N ALA A 293 -0.91 13.16 -2.78
CA ALA A 293 -0.55 13.13 -1.38
C ALA A 293 0.97 13.01 -1.12
N ILE A 294 1.79 12.64 -2.11
CA ILE A 294 3.26 12.62 -2.00
C ILE A 294 3.95 13.71 -2.83
N ASP A 295 3.27 14.25 -3.84
CA ASP A 295 3.80 15.26 -4.76
C ASP A 295 2.70 16.19 -5.30
N ILE A 296 2.25 17.11 -4.47
CA ILE A 296 1.15 18.04 -4.80
C ILE A 296 1.58 19.07 -5.84
N SER A 297 2.85 19.50 -5.80
CA SER A 297 3.36 20.55 -6.67
C SER A 297 3.39 20.13 -8.13
N SER A 298 3.86 18.91 -8.41
CA SER A 298 3.93 18.42 -9.80
C SER A 298 2.54 18.21 -10.40
N PHE A 299 1.56 17.81 -9.58
CA PHE A 299 0.17 17.64 -10.04
C PHE A 299 -0.57 18.97 -10.15
N ALA A 300 -0.31 19.95 -9.29
CA ALA A 300 -0.87 21.29 -9.41
C ALA A 300 -0.54 21.91 -10.79
N ILE A 301 0.71 21.76 -11.24
CA ILE A 301 1.15 22.24 -12.55
C ILE A 301 0.34 21.58 -13.69
N ILE A 302 0.25 20.25 -13.71
CA ILE A 302 -0.47 19.52 -14.76
C ILE A 302 -1.98 19.82 -14.73
N ASN A 303 -2.59 19.88 -13.54
CA ASN A 303 -4.02 20.18 -13.38
C ASN A 303 -4.34 21.61 -13.83
N GLU A 304 -3.49 22.60 -13.46
CA GLU A 304 -3.65 24.00 -13.89
C GLU A 304 -3.51 24.14 -15.41
N MET A 305 -2.55 23.44 -16.01
CA MET A 305 -2.38 23.41 -17.47
C MET A 305 -3.62 22.84 -18.18
N GLU A 306 -4.17 21.71 -17.70
CA GLU A 306 -5.42 21.13 -18.23
C GLU A 306 -6.60 22.09 -18.11
N GLU A 307 -6.75 22.76 -16.95
CA GLU A 307 -7.84 23.71 -16.73
C GLU A 307 -7.74 24.92 -17.66
N ASN A 308 -6.54 25.49 -17.82
CA ASN A 308 -6.31 26.62 -18.72
C ASN A 308 -6.62 26.25 -20.18
N ILE A 309 -6.23 25.06 -20.63
CA ILE A 309 -6.52 24.59 -21.98
C ILE A 309 -8.02 24.36 -22.17
N ARG A 310 -8.73 23.80 -21.18
CA ARG A 310 -10.20 23.65 -21.23
C ARG A 310 -10.89 25.00 -21.33
N LYS A 311 -10.47 26.00 -20.54
CA LYS A 311 -11.02 27.37 -20.59
C LYS A 311 -10.85 27.98 -21.98
N VAL A 312 -9.65 27.90 -22.56
CA VAL A 312 -9.39 28.46 -23.91
C VAL A 312 -10.23 27.74 -24.98
N LYS A 313 -10.34 26.40 -24.93
CA LYS A 313 -11.22 25.64 -25.85
C LYS A 313 -12.69 26.12 -25.75
N SER A 314 -13.21 26.30 -24.53
CA SER A 314 -14.60 26.75 -24.34
C SER A 314 -14.87 28.16 -24.86
N LEU A 315 -13.90 29.08 -24.72
CA LEU A 315 -14.02 30.46 -25.22
C LEU A 315 -14.03 30.51 -26.75
N ASN A 316 -13.24 29.64 -27.40
CA ASN A 316 -13.19 29.55 -28.86
C ASN A 316 -14.50 28.99 -29.46
N GLU A 317 -15.18 28.08 -28.75
CA GLU A 317 -16.47 27.51 -29.16
C GLU A 317 -17.64 28.51 -29.01
N CYS A 318 -17.56 29.47 -28.08
CA CYS A 318 -18.58 30.49 -27.87
C CYS A 318 -18.54 31.66 -28.88
N GLY A 319 -17.61 31.67 -29.84
CA GLY A 319 -17.61 32.62 -30.96
C GLY A 319 -17.26 34.08 -30.59
N GLU A 320 -16.76 34.34 -29.37
CA GLU A 320 -16.27 35.67 -28.97
C GLU A 320 -14.99 36.02 -29.73
N SER A 321 -15.17 36.52 -30.95
CA SER A 321 -14.13 36.83 -31.94
C SER A 321 -13.36 38.13 -31.63
N GLY A 322 -12.98 38.32 -30.35
CA GLY A 322 -12.45 39.60 -29.84
C GLY A 322 -11.00 39.59 -29.38
N VAL A 323 -10.39 38.43 -29.14
CA VAL A 323 -8.97 38.34 -28.79
C VAL A 323 -8.39 37.13 -29.50
N ASN A 324 -7.21 37.30 -30.07
CA ASN A 324 -6.39 36.24 -30.68
C ASN A 324 -5.87 35.27 -29.59
N ASN A 325 -6.79 34.66 -28.82
CA ASN A 325 -6.56 33.73 -27.70
C ASN A 325 -6.44 32.30 -28.23
N ASN A 326 -5.54 32.11 -29.18
CA ASN A 326 -5.33 30.81 -29.77
C ASN A 326 -4.61 29.93 -28.75
N CYS A 327 -5.11 28.74 -28.47
CA CYS A 327 -4.33 27.71 -27.75
C CYS A 327 -2.90 27.65 -28.32
N ASP A 328 -2.75 27.81 -29.63
CA ASP A 328 -1.47 27.88 -30.32
C ASP A 328 -0.51 28.95 -29.78
N TYR A 329 -0.99 30.10 -29.30
CA TYR A 329 -0.14 31.11 -28.65
C TYR A 329 0.34 30.64 -27.26
N LEU A 330 -0.54 30.03 -26.46
CA LEU A 330 -0.17 29.47 -25.16
C LEU A 330 0.82 28.32 -25.31
N PHE A 331 0.61 27.44 -26.29
CA PHE A 331 1.54 26.37 -26.64
C PHE A 331 2.86 26.89 -27.23
N SER A 332 2.83 27.92 -28.08
CA SER A 332 4.05 28.50 -28.69
C SER A 332 4.87 29.43 -27.77
N SER A 333 4.31 29.89 -26.66
CA SER A 333 4.99 30.78 -25.70
C SER A 333 5.45 30.08 -24.43
N ILE A 334 4.66 29.14 -23.88
CA ILE A 334 4.93 28.48 -22.59
C ILE A 334 5.35 27.01 -22.78
N MET A 335 4.87 26.34 -23.84
CA MET A 335 5.04 24.89 -24.02
C MET A 335 6.09 24.49 -25.07
N THR A 336 6.70 25.44 -25.78
CA THR A 336 7.65 25.17 -26.89
C THR A 336 8.85 24.32 -26.46
N GLU A 337 9.22 24.40 -25.19
CA GLU A 337 10.34 23.65 -24.61
C GLU A 337 9.91 22.30 -24.01
N LEU A 338 8.61 22.04 -23.83
CA LEU A 338 8.14 20.79 -23.24
C LEU A 338 8.09 19.66 -24.26
N THR A 339 8.45 18.46 -23.81
CA THR A 339 8.40 17.23 -24.61
C THR A 339 7.63 16.14 -23.88
N TYR A 340 7.47 14.96 -24.49
CA TYR A 340 6.87 13.81 -23.84
C TYR A 340 7.83 13.18 -22.81
N ASP A 341 8.19 13.96 -21.80
CA ASP A 341 9.03 13.60 -20.68
C ASP A 341 8.37 13.92 -19.33
N VAL A 342 8.98 13.43 -18.26
CA VAL A 342 8.51 13.64 -16.89
C VAL A 342 9.68 13.81 -15.95
N VAL A 343 9.56 14.78 -15.04
CA VAL A 343 10.45 14.91 -13.89
C VAL A 343 9.97 13.93 -12.81
N SER A 344 10.78 12.92 -12.52
CA SER A 344 10.50 11.93 -11.49
C SER A 344 10.58 12.50 -10.07
N SER A 345 10.18 11.70 -9.09
CA SER A 345 10.26 12.03 -7.67
C SER A 345 11.70 12.29 -7.19
N THR A 346 12.72 11.81 -7.91
CA THR A 346 14.14 12.12 -7.65
C THR A 346 14.63 13.41 -8.31
N GLY A 347 13.83 14.01 -9.21
CA GLY A 347 14.24 15.13 -10.06
C GLY A 347 14.90 14.72 -11.38
N GLN A 348 15.09 13.43 -11.64
CA GLN A 348 15.59 12.92 -12.92
C GLN A 348 14.49 12.94 -13.99
N ILE A 349 14.86 13.20 -15.24
CA ILE A 349 13.94 13.30 -16.37
C ILE A 349 13.90 11.97 -17.13
N TYR A 350 12.69 11.49 -17.45
CA TYR A 350 12.45 10.26 -18.20
C TYR A 350 11.48 10.48 -19.35
N GLU A 351 11.64 9.76 -20.46
CA GLU A 351 10.67 9.75 -21.55
C GLU A 351 9.38 9.01 -21.13
N LEU A 352 8.22 9.56 -21.46
CA LEU A 352 6.91 8.97 -21.19
C LEU A 352 6.51 7.92 -22.24
N ILE A 353 6.97 8.12 -23.47
CA ILE A 353 6.81 7.22 -24.62
C ILE A 353 8.15 7.09 -25.34
N SER A 354 8.31 6.05 -26.17
CA SER A 354 9.55 5.83 -26.92
C SER A 354 9.84 7.00 -27.86
N GLY A 355 11.01 7.63 -27.69
CA GLY A 355 11.38 8.82 -28.45
C GLY A 355 10.71 10.10 -27.97
N GLY A 356 10.10 10.07 -26.77
CA GLY A 356 9.30 11.16 -26.21
C GLY A 356 10.04 12.49 -26.10
N PHE A 357 11.37 12.45 -25.87
CA PHE A 357 12.24 13.63 -25.85
C PHE A 357 12.24 14.43 -27.17
N HIS A 358 11.82 13.82 -28.27
CA HIS A 358 11.76 14.47 -29.59
C HIS A 358 10.34 14.86 -29.98
N ILE A 359 9.34 14.55 -29.15
CA ILE A 359 7.93 14.84 -29.41
C ILE A 359 7.53 16.05 -28.59
N ARG A 360 7.29 17.18 -29.26
CA ARG A 360 6.82 18.40 -28.61
C ARG A 360 5.36 18.27 -28.17
N ILE A 361 5.04 18.88 -27.03
CA ILE A 361 3.66 18.98 -26.56
C ILE A 361 2.94 20.08 -27.35
N THR A 362 1.74 19.77 -27.84
CA THR A 362 0.88 20.62 -28.66
C THR A 362 -0.57 20.52 -28.20
N ALA A 363 -1.44 21.47 -28.57
CA ALA A 363 -2.85 21.44 -28.18
C ALA A 363 -3.59 20.14 -28.53
N PRO A 364 -3.35 19.51 -29.71
CA PRO A 364 -3.98 18.24 -30.05
C PRO A 364 -3.51 17.05 -29.20
N ASN A 365 -2.24 17.04 -28.77
CA ASN A 365 -1.64 15.87 -28.13
C ASN A 365 -1.52 16.01 -26.59
N PHE A 366 -1.86 17.18 -26.03
CA PHE A 366 -1.72 17.47 -24.61
C PHE A 366 -2.52 16.54 -23.70
N GLU A 367 -3.74 16.16 -24.10
CA GLU A 367 -4.57 15.23 -23.32
C GLU A 367 -3.91 13.84 -23.24
N ASP A 368 -3.36 13.36 -24.35
CA ASP A 368 -2.57 12.12 -24.38
C ASP A 368 -1.32 12.24 -23.50
N TYR A 369 -0.62 13.37 -23.53
CA TYR A 369 0.53 13.63 -22.65
C TYR A 369 0.11 13.54 -21.17
N CYS A 370 -0.97 14.20 -20.76
CA CYS A 370 -1.47 14.17 -19.39
C CYS A 370 -1.82 12.74 -18.93
N MET A 371 -2.43 11.95 -19.81
CA MET A 371 -2.71 10.53 -19.54
C MET A 371 -1.42 9.74 -19.30
N HIS A 372 -0.41 9.87 -20.18
CA HIS A 372 0.87 9.18 -20.03
C HIS A 372 1.63 9.65 -18.79
N TYR A 373 1.60 10.94 -18.48
CA TYR A 373 2.18 11.52 -17.28
C TYR A 373 1.57 10.86 -16.03
N ARG A 374 0.24 10.86 -15.91
CA ARG A 374 -0.46 10.25 -14.76
C ARG A 374 -0.17 8.75 -14.66
N GLN A 375 -0.17 8.04 -15.78
CA GLN A 375 0.16 6.61 -15.81
C GLN A 375 1.59 6.33 -15.35
N TYR A 376 2.56 7.15 -15.75
CA TYR A 376 3.92 7.05 -15.26
C TYR A 376 3.97 7.26 -13.74
N ARG A 377 3.36 8.34 -13.23
CA ARG A 377 3.40 8.68 -11.79
C ARG A 377 2.76 7.59 -10.93
N ILE A 378 1.66 6.98 -11.37
CA ILE A 378 1.03 5.84 -10.66
C ILE A 378 1.97 4.63 -10.56
N ASN A 379 2.75 4.36 -11.60
CA ASN A 379 3.61 3.17 -11.70
C ASN A 379 5.07 3.42 -11.33
N GLU A 380 5.44 4.63 -10.92
CA GLU A 380 6.83 5.08 -10.70
C GLU A 380 7.63 4.14 -9.77
N PHE A 381 6.96 3.56 -8.77
CA PHE A 381 7.57 2.71 -7.73
C PHE A 381 7.21 1.22 -7.85
N TYR A 382 6.40 0.85 -8.85
CA TYR A 382 5.78 -0.47 -8.92
C TYR A 382 6.83 -1.60 -8.94
N ARG A 383 7.93 -1.40 -9.68
CA ARG A 383 8.98 -2.42 -9.84
C ARG A 383 9.73 -2.69 -8.55
N GLN A 384 9.95 -1.67 -7.74
CA GLN A 384 10.63 -1.71 -6.45
C GLN A 384 9.71 -2.39 -5.43
N ILE A 385 8.43 -2.00 -5.41
CA ILE A 385 7.42 -2.55 -4.51
C ILE A 385 7.11 -4.01 -4.85
N GLU A 386 7.20 -4.41 -6.11
CA GLU A 386 7.17 -5.83 -6.50
C GLU A 386 8.25 -6.65 -5.78
N PHE A 387 9.49 -6.15 -5.69
CA PHE A 387 10.55 -6.85 -4.96
C PHE A 387 10.30 -6.89 -3.46
N ILE A 388 9.80 -5.80 -2.86
CA ILE A 388 9.38 -5.77 -1.45
C ILE A 388 8.28 -6.81 -1.21
N ARG A 389 7.26 -6.85 -2.07
CA ARG A 389 6.16 -7.82 -2.01
C ARG A 389 6.65 -9.26 -2.10
N GLN A 390 7.56 -9.56 -3.02
CA GLN A 390 8.17 -10.89 -3.14
C GLN A 390 8.94 -11.29 -1.88
N GLY A 391 9.64 -10.34 -1.26
CA GLY A 391 10.29 -10.55 0.03
C GLY A 391 9.28 -10.85 1.15
N LEU A 392 8.23 -10.02 1.24
CA LEU A 392 7.16 -10.15 2.21
C LEU A 392 6.49 -11.53 2.13
N TYR A 393 6.11 -11.98 0.94
CA TYR A 393 5.46 -13.27 0.72
C TYR A 393 6.39 -14.48 0.87
N SER A 394 7.71 -14.27 0.94
CA SER A 394 8.64 -15.36 1.28
C SER A 394 8.65 -15.71 2.78
N VAL A 395 8.11 -14.81 3.62
CA VAL A 395 8.06 -14.93 5.09
C VAL A 395 6.62 -14.98 5.59
N GLY A 396 5.77 -14.08 5.14
CA GLY A 396 4.34 -14.06 5.42
C GLY A 396 3.54 -14.88 4.39
N PRO A 397 2.33 -15.36 4.74
CA PRO A 397 1.44 -16.00 3.78
C PRO A 397 0.94 -15.00 2.72
N TRP A 398 0.56 -15.52 1.56
CA TRP A 398 -0.04 -14.74 0.47
C TRP A 398 -1.33 -14.06 0.93
N ALA A 399 -1.53 -12.81 0.50
CA ALA A 399 -2.65 -11.95 0.88
C ALA A 399 -3.79 -11.96 -0.16
#